data_AF-A0ABC8LP91-F1
#
_entry.id   AF-A0ABC8LP91-F1
#
_cell.length_a   1.000
_cell.length_b   1.000
_cell.length_c   1.000
_cell.angle_alpha   90.00
_cell.angle_beta   90.00
_cell.angle_gamma   90.00
#
_symmetry.space_group_name_H-M   'P 1'
#
loop_
_entity.id
_entity.type
_entity.pdbx_description
1 polymer ?
#
loop_
_entity_poly.entity_id
_entity_poly.type
_entity_poly.pdbx_seq_one_letter_code
_entity_poly.pdbx_strand_id
1 'polypeptide(L)'
;MEKLSGKLKDTASQMKLNVVHLCSSVDAKNIDEAVLKATSHTSNKPPSDRYVEFLKQTAVTCFCHQTISAIVQRLCVTTDVCVASKCLILIHIVIKCENGYKGEGLRGTNSPRNLIYNQGESTLKLNDLNVDASRFTKELAPWVQWYKEYLKIYFCTAEVLGVTPNIKLEEKLLETQRVSSYNTDCIFKQVDFLVNLFENISARPKTPTVKTNRIVITIMGLLQEDYISVIRLFMIRFEELGQRAVPAELISVLVRLENCREALSQFCWRCIRLDEDFWGSVSNLKDK
;
A
#
# COMPACT_ATOMS: atom_id res chain seq x y z
N MET A 1 21.98 12.78 21.32
CA MET A 1 22.79 11.63 20.86
C MET A 1 22.18 10.90 19.66
N GLU A 2 20.87 10.62 19.62
CA GLU A 2 20.20 9.94 18.48
C GLU A 2 20.48 10.55 17.10
N LYS A 3 20.36 11.89 16.97
CA LYS A 3 20.61 12.60 15.69
C LYS A 3 22.05 12.47 15.19
N LEU A 4 23.01 12.32 16.10
CA LEU A 4 24.43 12.14 15.77
C LEU A 4 24.70 10.70 15.31
N SER A 5 24.13 9.72 16.02
CA SER A 5 24.14 8.31 15.64
C SER A 5 23.48 8.06 14.28
N GLY A 6 22.32 8.67 14.02
CA GLY A 6 21.65 8.59 12.73
C GLY A 6 22.50 9.13 11.58
N LYS A 7 23.20 10.26 11.78
CA LYS A 7 24.07 10.85 10.74
C LYS A 7 25.22 9.90 10.39
N LEU A 8 25.84 9.27 11.39
CA LEU A 8 26.89 8.29 11.19
C LEU A 8 26.37 7.07 10.40
N LYS A 9 25.16 6.58 10.71
CA LYS A 9 24.53 5.48 9.97
C LYS A 9 24.19 5.85 8.52
N ASP A 10 23.73 7.07 8.29
CA ASP A 10 23.47 7.60 6.94
C ASP A 10 24.78 7.71 6.14
N THR A 11 25.86 8.25 6.74
CA THR A 11 27.18 8.33 6.11
C THR A 11 27.75 6.94 5.80
N ALA A 12 27.65 5.98 6.74
CA ALA A 12 28.09 4.61 6.52
C ALA A 12 27.30 3.92 5.39
N SER A 13 25.99 4.17 5.31
CA SER A 13 25.15 3.67 4.21
C SER A 13 25.60 4.25 2.86
N GLN A 14 25.90 5.55 2.80
CA GLN A 14 26.40 6.21 1.59
C GLN A 14 27.80 5.69 1.19
N MET A 15 28.69 5.44 2.14
CA MET A 15 30.01 4.88 1.85
C MET A 15 29.89 3.46 1.28
N LYS A 16 29.05 2.61 1.87
CA LYS A 16 28.76 1.28 1.36
C LYS A 16 28.20 1.33 -0.07
N LEU A 17 27.30 2.28 -0.33
CA LEU A 17 26.73 2.50 -1.65
C LEU A 17 27.80 2.85 -2.68
N ASN A 18 28.68 3.81 -2.36
CA ASN A 18 29.75 4.24 -3.26
C ASN A 18 30.69 3.10 -3.65
N VAL A 19 30.95 2.15 -2.74
CA VAL A 19 31.74 0.95 -3.03
C VAL A 19 31.00 0.00 -3.97
N VAL A 20 29.70 -0.23 -3.74
CA VAL A 20 28.87 -1.09 -4.60
C VAL A 20 28.80 -0.53 -6.04
N HIS A 21 28.76 0.79 -6.20
CA HIS A 21 28.63 1.43 -7.51
C HIS A 21 29.93 1.67 -8.27
N LEU A 22 31.07 1.12 -7.84
CA LEU A 22 32.31 1.22 -8.60
C LEU A 22 32.21 0.61 -10.01
N CYS A 23 31.25 -0.29 -10.24
CA CYS A 23 31.02 -0.94 -11.53
C CYS A 23 29.55 -0.85 -12.01
N SER A 24 28.72 -0.01 -11.41
CA SER A 24 27.28 0.09 -11.73
C SER A 24 26.98 1.23 -12.70
N SER A 25 25.83 1.17 -13.38
CA SER A 25 25.36 2.29 -14.22
C SER A 25 25.07 3.53 -13.38
N VAL A 26 25.11 4.71 -14.04
CA VAL A 26 24.78 6.00 -13.40
C VAL A 26 23.35 6.00 -12.87
N ASP A 27 22.41 5.42 -13.62
CA ASP A 27 21.00 5.35 -13.22
C ASP A 27 20.79 4.47 -11.98
N ALA A 28 21.48 3.33 -11.92
CA ALA A 28 21.48 2.46 -10.74
C ALA A 28 21.88 3.21 -9.48
N LYS A 29 22.98 3.97 -9.59
CA LYS A 29 23.52 4.77 -8.51
C LYS A 29 22.54 5.86 -8.07
N ASN A 30 21.92 6.54 -9.03
CA ASN A 30 20.94 7.60 -8.73
C ASN A 30 19.70 7.06 -8.02
N ILE A 31 19.21 5.89 -8.42
CA ILE A 31 18.08 5.20 -7.78
C ILE A 31 18.42 4.83 -6.34
N ASP A 32 19.54 4.14 -6.13
CA ASP A 32 19.95 3.69 -4.80
C ASP A 32 20.24 4.87 -3.87
N GLU A 33 20.87 5.93 -4.37
CA GLU A 33 21.08 7.18 -3.63
C GLU A 33 19.76 7.87 -3.28
N ALA A 34 18.79 7.91 -4.20
CA ALA A 34 17.47 8.46 -3.93
C ALA A 34 16.74 7.65 -2.84
N VAL A 35 16.81 6.32 -2.88
CA VAL A 35 16.25 5.45 -1.84
C VAL A 35 16.90 5.72 -0.49
N LEU A 36 18.23 5.82 -0.41
CA LEU A 36 18.93 6.15 0.85
C LEU A 36 18.49 7.51 1.41
N LYS A 37 18.42 8.53 0.56
CA LYS A 37 18.04 9.89 0.99
C LYS A 37 16.57 9.99 1.38
N ALA A 38 15.68 9.25 0.70
CA ALA A 38 14.27 9.14 1.06
C ALA A 38 14.08 8.38 2.39
N THR A 39 14.95 7.41 2.69
CA THR A 39 14.83 6.48 3.84
C THR A 39 15.89 6.72 4.92
N SER A 40 16.27 7.99 5.15
CA SER A 40 17.33 8.33 6.11
C SER A 40 16.98 8.01 7.56
N HIS A 41 18.00 7.72 8.39
CA HIS A 41 17.83 7.43 9.83
C HIS A 41 17.62 8.71 10.65
N THR A 42 18.05 9.86 10.14
CA THR A 42 18.18 11.12 10.89
C THR A 42 16.90 11.92 11.08
N SER A 43 15.81 11.51 10.43
CA SER A 43 14.59 12.30 10.34
C SER A 43 13.36 11.48 10.71
N ASN A 44 12.64 11.89 11.76
CA ASN A 44 11.31 11.37 12.11
C ASN A 44 10.20 11.91 11.18
N LYS A 45 10.58 12.40 10.00
CA LYS A 45 9.68 12.85 8.94
C LYS A 45 9.45 11.71 7.95
N PRO A 46 8.33 11.73 7.20
CA PRO A 46 8.13 10.81 6.07
C PRO A 46 9.23 10.92 5.00
N PRO A 47 9.24 10.00 4.01
CA PRO A 47 10.10 10.12 2.84
C PRO A 47 10.01 11.50 2.20
N SER A 48 11.13 12.05 1.74
CA SER A 48 11.16 13.40 1.18
C SER A 48 10.53 13.44 -0.22
N ASP A 49 9.59 14.36 -0.40
CA ASP A 49 8.77 14.51 -1.63
C ASP A 49 9.60 14.55 -2.92
N ARG A 50 10.75 15.24 -2.90
CA ARG A 50 11.68 15.31 -4.04
C ARG A 50 12.13 13.91 -4.49
N TYR A 51 12.52 13.05 -3.55
CA TYR A 51 13.01 11.71 -3.88
C TYR A 51 11.85 10.76 -4.14
N VAL A 52 10.71 10.95 -3.46
CA VAL A 52 9.48 10.20 -3.76
C VAL A 52 9.07 10.42 -5.22
N GLU A 53 9.04 11.66 -5.69
CA GLU A 53 8.65 11.98 -7.07
C GLU A 53 9.62 11.37 -8.10
N PHE A 54 10.92 11.46 -7.85
CA PHE A 54 11.92 10.78 -8.68
C PHE A 54 11.72 9.25 -8.72
N LEU A 55 11.47 8.62 -7.57
CA LEU A 55 11.25 7.17 -7.50
C LEU A 55 9.93 6.75 -8.17
N LYS A 56 8.88 7.57 -8.10
CA LYS A 56 7.63 7.35 -8.86
C LYS A 56 7.87 7.38 -10.36
N GLN A 57 8.66 8.33 -10.84
CA GLN A 57 8.97 8.46 -12.27
C GLN A 57 9.79 7.26 -12.77
N THR A 58 10.81 6.84 -12.02
CA THR A 58 11.60 5.65 -12.40
C THR A 58 10.78 4.36 -12.37
N ALA A 59 9.85 4.23 -11.41
CA ALA A 59 8.97 3.07 -11.26
C ALA A 59 8.04 2.81 -12.46
N VAL A 60 7.75 3.81 -13.30
CA VAL A 60 6.89 3.68 -14.49
C VAL A 60 7.69 3.56 -15.79
N THR A 61 9.01 3.43 -15.71
CA THR A 61 9.94 3.30 -16.85
C THR A 61 10.60 1.92 -16.88
N CYS A 62 11.59 1.72 -17.77
CA CYS A 62 12.39 0.49 -17.80
C CYS A 62 13.16 0.22 -16.50
N PHE A 63 13.30 1.22 -15.62
CA PHE A 63 13.96 1.09 -14.33
C PHE A 63 13.07 0.55 -13.20
N CYS A 64 11.81 0.21 -13.48
CA CYS A 64 10.85 -0.30 -12.48
C CYS A 64 11.42 -1.40 -11.57
N HIS A 65 12.00 -2.45 -12.17
CA HIS A 65 12.63 -3.56 -11.44
C HIS A 65 13.71 -3.07 -10.49
N GLN A 66 14.57 -2.17 -10.97
CA GLN A 66 15.67 -1.64 -10.19
C GLN A 66 15.17 -0.77 -9.02
N THR A 67 14.22 0.12 -9.28
CA THR A 67 13.59 0.96 -8.25
C THR A 67 13.00 0.12 -7.13
N ILE A 68 12.27 -0.94 -7.47
CA ILE A 68 11.63 -1.82 -6.50
C ILE A 68 12.64 -2.66 -5.74
N SER A 69 13.59 -3.26 -6.46
CA SER A 69 14.67 -4.04 -5.87
C SER A 69 15.47 -3.21 -4.86
N ALA A 70 15.77 -1.96 -5.18
CA ALA A 70 16.48 -1.04 -4.28
C ALA A 70 15.70 -0.79 -2.98
N ILE A 71 14.40 -0.53 -3.08
CA ILE A 71 13.54 -0.27 -1.91
C ILE A 71 13.37 -1.55 -1.05
N VAL A 72 13.10 -2.69 -1.68
CA VAL A 72 12.95 -3.98 -0.98
C VAL A 72 14.26 -4.40 -0.33
N GLN A 73 15.39 -4.27 -1.02
CA GLN A 73 16.70 -4.55 -0.45
C GLN A 73 16.97 -3.66 0.77
N ARG A 74 16.65 -2.37 0.71
CA ARG A 74 16.79 -1.45 1.84
C ARG A 74 15.91 -1.86 3.04
N LEU A 75 14.68 -2.30 2.80
CA LEU A 75 13.78 -2.84 3.81
C LEU A 75 14.36 -4.10 4.47
N CYS A 76 14.85 -5.05 3.66
CA CYS A 76 15.32 -6.36 4.12
C CYS A 76 16.64 -6.31 4.90
N VAL A 77 17.42 -5.23 4.81
CA VAL A 77 18.71 -5.12 5.54
C VAL A 77 18.65 -4.17 6.73
N THR A 78 17.60 -3.35 6.84
CA THR A 78 17.51 -2.38 7.94
C THR A 78 17.00 -3.03 9.22
N THR A 79 17.55 -2.61 10.35
CA THR A 79 17.01 -2.86 11.69
C THR A 79 16.36 -1.60 12.27
N ASP A 80 16.35 -0.49 11.53
CA ASP A 80 15.81 0.78 12.02
C ASP A 80 14.32 0.92 11.68
N VAL A 81 13.50 1.16 12.70
CA VAL A 81 12.04 1.29 12.58
C VAL A 81 11.64 2.44 11.64
N CYS A 82 12.33 3.59 11.71
CA CYS A 82 12.06 4.74 10.85
C CYS A 82 12.41 4.42 9.39
N VAL A 83 13.55 3.78 9.14
CA VAL A 83 13.93 3.37 7.78
C VAL A 83 12.94 2.35 7.22
N ALA A 84 12.59 1.33 8.00
CA ALA A 84 11.63 0.30 7.59
C ALA A 84 10.27 0.92 7.22
N SER A 85 9.72 1.78 8.08
CA SER A 85 8.45 2.47 7.82
C SER A 85 8.48 3.30 6.53
N LYS A 86 9.58 4.02 6.27
CA LYS A 86 9.77 4.81 5.05
C LYS A 86 9.86 3.93 3.80
N CYS A 87 10.52 2.78 3.89
CA CYS A 87 10.57 1.82 2.79
C CYS A 87 9.16 1.29 2.46
N LEU A 88 8.37 0.90 3.48
CA LEU A 88 6.98 0.47 3.27
C LEU A 88 6.12 1.58 2.65
N ILE A 89 6.30 2.84 3.06
CA ILE A 89 5.62 4.00 2.43
C ILE A 89 6.00 4.11 0.94
N LEU A 90 7.30 4.02 0.63
CA LEU A 90 7.77 4.09 -0.77
C LEU A 90 7.22 2.94 -1.61
N ILE A 91 7.20 1.71 -1.07
CA ILE A 91 6.60 0.53 -1.71
C ILE A 91 5.15 0.83 -2.07
N HIS A 92 4.35 1.29 -1.09
CA HIS A 92 2.95 1.61 -1.31
C HIS A 92 2.76 2.64 -2.44
N ILE A 93 3.52 3.73 -2.40
CA ILE A 93 3.45 4.80 -3.41
C ILE A 93 3.82 4.28 -4.80
N VAL A 94 4.90 3.50 -4.92
CA VAL A 94 5.41 2.99 -6.18
C VAL A 94 4.44 2.02 -6.84
N ILE A 95 3.81 1.13 -6.08
CA ILE A 95 2.79 0.21 -6.62
C ILE A 95 1.55 0.95 -7.10
N LYS A 96 1.15 2.03 -6.42
CA LYS A 96 0.03 2.87 -6.85
C LYS A 96 0.29 3.62 -8.17
N CYS A 97 1.55 3.71 -8.61
CA CYS A 97 1.90 4.31 -9.90
C CYS A 97 1.60 3.39 -11.10
N GLU A 98 1.29 2.12 -10.85
CA GLU A 98 0.86 1.19 -11.89
C GLU A 98 -0.47 1.67 -12.51
N ASN A 99 -0.43 2.05 -13.79
CA ASN A 99 -1.64 2.33 -14.56
C ASN A 99 -2.31 0.99 -14.90
N GLY A 100 -3.29 0.58 -14.09
CA GLY A 100 -3.97 -0.70 -14.19
C GLY A 100 -4.67 -0.99 -15.54
N TYR A 101 -4.90 0.03 -16.37
CA TYR A 101 -5.69 -0.08 -17.61
C TYR A 101 -4.92 0.24 -18.89
N LYS A 102 -3.62 0.55 -18.84
CA LYS A 102 -2.82 0.74 -20.06
C LYS A 102 -2.43 -0.63 -20.65
N GLY A 103 -3.35 -1.20 -21.42
CA GLY A 103 -3.11 -2.21 -22.45
C GLY A 103 -2.71 -3.60 -21.94
N GLU A 104 -3.52 -4.60 -22.30
CA GLU A 104 -3.22 -6.03 -22.15
C GLU A 104 -1.85 -6.45 -22.75
N GLY A 105 -1.21 -5.62 -23.58
CA GLY A 105 0.15 -5.84 -24.10
C GLY A 105 1.30 -5.59 -23.11
N LEU A 106 1.05 -4.99 -21.94
CA LEU A 106 2.05 -4.78 -20.89
C LEU A 106 1.67 -5.40 -19.55
N ARG A 107 0.83 -6.46 -19.56
CA ARG A 107 0.76 -7.44 -18.46
C ARG A 107 2.04 -8.29 -18.40
N GLY A 108 3.19 -7.65 -18.63
CA GLY A 108 4.50 -8.27 -18.63
C GLY A 108 4.91 -8.62 -17.22
N THR A 109 5.87 -9.53 -17.14
CA THR A 109 6.62 -9.95 -15.94
C THR A 109 7.24 -8.79 -15.12
N ASN A 110 7.09 -7.54 -15.56
CA ASN A 110 7.74 -6.34 -15.05
C ASN A 110 6.79 -5.37 -14.30
N SER A 111 5.54 -5.74 -14.01
CA SER A 111 4.67 -4.92 -13.15
C SER A 111 5.30 -4.75 -11.75
N PRO A 112 5.21 -3.56 -11.13
CA PRO A 112 5.71 -3.33 -9.78
C PRO A 112 5.30 -4.39 -8.75
N ARG A 113 4.04 -4.80 -8.83
CA ARG A 113 3.44 -5.78 -7.93
C ARG A 113 3.99 -7.17 -8.16
N ASN A 114 4.05 -7.59 -9.43
CA ASN A 114 4.60 -8.89 -9.81
C ASN A 114 6.06 -9.02 -9.39
N LEU A 115 6.83 -7.93 -9.44
CA LEU A 115 8.22 -7.93 -9.02
C LEU A 115 8.40 -8.10 -7.51
N ILE A 116 7.49 -7.55 -6.72
CA ILE A 116 7.48 -7.75 -5.26
C ILE A 116 7.01 -9.17 -4.93
N TYR A 117 6.10 -9.74 -5.70
CA TYR A 117 5.61 -11.10 -5.48
C TYR A 117 6.60 -12.19 -5.95
N ASN A 118 7.20 -12.02 -7.14
CA ASN A 118 8.08 -12.99 -7.79
C ASN A 118 9.50 -13.04 -7.21
N GLN A 119 9.88 -12.07 -6.37
CA GLN A 119 11.13 -12.13 -5.59
C GLN A 119 11.06 -13.13 -4.40
N GLY A 120 10.01 -13.96 -4.32
CA GLY A 120 9.86 -15.10 -3.39
C GLY A 120 8.90 -14.83 -2.23
N GLU A 121 8.22 -15.89 -1.75
CA GLU A 121 7.27 -15.82 -0.64
C GLU A 121 7.86 -15.02 0.54
N SER A 122 7.20 -13.91 0.88
CA SER A 122 7.49 -12.94 1.96
C SER A 122 8.47 -11.77 1.73
N THR A 123 8.62 -11.23 0.51
CA THR A 123 9.51 -10.06 0.21
C THR A 123 9.45 -8.86 1.15
N LEU A 124 8.34 -8.60 1.84
CA LEU A 124 8.31 -7.62 2.93
C LEU A 124 8.91 -8.21 4.22
N LYS A 125 10.13 -8.75 4.18
CA LYS A 125 10.81 -9.21 5.41
C LYS A 125 11.24 -7.98 6.22
N LEU A 126 10.89 -8.01 7.50
CA LEU A 126 11.43 -7.07 8.48
C LEU A 126 12.43 -7.86 9.31
N ASN A 127 13.66 -7.37 9.42
CA ASN A 127 14.60 -7.90 10.40
C ASN A 127 14.17 -7.50 11.81
N ASP A 128 14.87 -8.02 12.82
CA ASP A 128 14.70 -7.62 14.21
C ASP A 128 14.88 -6.12 14.35
N LEU A 129 13.73 -5.43 14.42
CA LEU A 129 13.69 -3.99 14.48
C LEU A 129 14.18 -3.53 15.85
N ASN A 130 15.02 -2.50 15.87
CA ASN A 130 15.47 -1.85 17.08
C ASN A 130 14.36 -0.93 17.62
N VAL A 131 13.37 -1.55 18.27
CA VAL A 131 12.18 -0.89 18.82
C VAL A 131 12.51 -0.05 20.06
N ASP A 132 13.55 -0.44 20.81
CA ASP A 132 13.88 0.18 22.10
C ASP A 132 14.74 1.44 22.02
N ALA A 133 15.08 1.89 20.80
CA ALA A 133 15.92 3.06 20.60
C ALA A 133 15.33 4.36 21.18
N SER A 134 13.99 4.54 21.14
CA SER A 134 13.31 5.75 21.59
C SER A 134 11.81 5.55 21.80
N ARG A 135 11.14 6.43 22.56
CA ARG A 135 9.67 6.44 22.66
C ARG A 135 8.99 6.52 21.28
N PHE A 136 9.57 7.30 20.36
CA PHE A 136 9.07 7.43 18.98
C PHE A 136 9.08 6.09 18.23
N THR A 137 10.17 5.32 18.36
CA THR A 137 10.31 4.02 17.69
C THR A 137 9.43 2.95 18.32
N LYS A 138 9.22 2.99 19.65
CA LYS A 138 8.23 2.15 20.34
C LYS A 138 6.81 2.38 19.86
N GLU A 139 6.40 3.64 19.68
CA GLU A 139 5.08 3.99 19.17
C GLU A 139 4.92 3.63 17.68
N LEU A 140 5.99 3.71 16.90
CA LEU A 140 5.97 3.43 15.46
C LEU A 140 6.02 1.93 15.13
N ALA A 141 6.70 1.10 15.93
CA ALA A 141 6.92 -0.31 15.60
C ALA A 141 5.63 -1.13 15.38
N PRO A 142 4.56 -1.00 16.19
CA PRO A 142 3.29 -1.67 15.91
C PRO A 142 2.69 -1.25 14.57
N TRP A 143 2.82 0.03 14.20
CA TRP A 143 2.40 0.54 12.90
C TRP A 143 3.21 -0.06 11.75
N VAL A 144 4.52 -0.25 11.91
CA VAL A 144 5.36 -0.88 10.87
C VAL A 144 4.95 -2.32 10.63
N GLN A 145 4.73 -3.09 11.70
CA GLN A 145 4.30 -4.49 11.59
C GLN A 145 2.92 -4.61 10.96
N TRP A 146 1.96 -3.81 11.45
CA TRP A 146 0.62 -3.77 10.89
C TRP A 146 0.63 -3.33 9.42
N TYR A 147 1.38 -2.29 9.07
CA TYR A 147 1.39 -1.74 7.71
C TYR A 147 2.07 -2.67 6.69
N LYS A 148 3.07 -3.44 7.13
CA LYS A 148 3.60 -4.55 6.33
C LYS A 148 2.50 -5.57 6.01
N GLU A 149 1.71 -5.96 7.00
CA GLU A 149 0.64 -6.94 6.80
C GLU A 149 -0.47 -6.38 5.91
N TYR A 150 -0.85 -5.12 6.13
CA TYR A 150 -1.73 -4.37 5.25
C TYR A 150 -1.26 -4.43 3.79
N LEU A 151 0.03 -4.16 3.52
CA LEU A 151 0.56 -4.18 2.15
C LEU A 151 0.53 -5.58 1.52
N LYS A 152 0.74 -6.65 2.31
CA LYS A 152 0.57 -8.02 1.78
C LYS A 152 -0.86 -8.29 1.35
N ILE A 153 -1.84 -7.96 2.21
CA ILE A 153 -3.26 -8.12 1.91
C ILE A 153 -3.61 -7.27 0.69
N TYR A 154 -3.12 -6.02 0.63
CA TYR A 154 -3.29 -5.13 -0.51
C TYR A 154 -2.79 -5.78 -1.82
N PHE A 155 -1.63 -6.43 -1.83
CA PHE A 155 -1.12 -7.13 -3.02
C PHE A 155 -1.96 -8.33 -3.41
N CYS A 156 -2.35 -9.18 -2.45
CA CYS A 156 -3.22 -10.32 -2.71
C CYS A 156 -4.58 -9.86 -3.26
N THR A 157 -5.17 -8.83 -2.67
CA THR A 157 -6.40 -8.20 -3.17
C THR A 157 -6.19 -7.69 -4.58
N ALA A 158 -5.11 -6.96 -4.85
CA ALA A 158 -4.83 -6.45 -6.19
C ALA A 158 -4.68 -7.57 -7.23
N GLU A 159 -4.02 -8.68 -6.88
CA GLU A 159 -3.86 -9.87 -7.73
C GLU A 159 -5.23 -10.50 -8.06
N VAL A 160 -6.05 -10.76 -7.06
CA VAL A 160 -7.41 -11.33 -7.22
C VAL A 160 -8.31 -10.39 -8.01
N LEU A 161 -8.21 -9.09 -7.77
CA LEU A 161 -8.92 -8.09 -8.53
C LEU A 161 -8.38 -7.99 -9.94
N GLY A 162 -7.15 -8.38 -10.25
CA GLY A 162 -6.48 -8.13 -11.54
C GLY A 162 -6.11 -6.66 -11.78
N VAL A 163 -6.32 -5.76 -10.81
CA VAL A 163 -6.02 -4.32 -10.86
C VAL A 163 -5.58 -3.83 -9.49
N THR A 164 -4.75 -2.79 -9.43
CA THR A 164 -4.39 -2.14 -8.15
C THR A 164 -5.62 -1.48 -7.54
N PRO A 165 -5.87 -1.57 -6.21
CA PRO A 165 -6.90 -0.81 -5.49
C PRO A 165 -6.66 0.71 -5.45
N ASN A 166 -6.42 1.33 -6.60
CA ASN A 166 -6.14 2.75 -6.78
C ASN A 166 -6.92 3.29 -7.99
N ILE A 167 -8.13 2.77 -8.23
CA ILE A 167 -8.92 3.18 -9.40
C ILE A 167 -9.34 4.64 -9.28
N LYS A 168 -9.19 5.36 -10.39
CA LYS A 168 -9.67 6.74 -10.52
C LYS A 168 -11.09 6.75 -11.08
N LEU A 169 -11.74 7.91 -11.02
CA LEU A 169 -13.13 8.05 -11.48
C LEU A 169 -13.24 7.76 -12.99
N GLU A 170 -12.23 8.19 -13.75
CA GLU A 170 -12.16 8.04 -15.20
C GLU A 170 -12.04 6.55 -15.62
N GLU A 171 -11.55 5.70 -14.71
CA GLU A 171 -11.36 4.27 -14.92
C GLU A 171 -12.59 3.45 -14.55
N LYS A 172 -13.65 4.07 -13.98
CA LYS A 172 -14.88 3.38 -13.55
C LYS A 172 -15.47 2.56 -14.68
N LEU A 173 -15.59 3.11 -15.89
CA LEU A 173 -16.23 2.44 -17.02
C LEU A 173 -15.49 1.17 -17.45
N LEU A 174 -14.16 1.24 -17.56
CA LEU A 174 -13.32 0.10 -17.92
C LEU A 174 -13.42 -0.99 -16.87
N GLU A 175 -13.45 -0.59 -15.60
CA GLU A 175 -13.60 -1.53 -14.49
C GLU A 175 -14.96 -2.20 -14.46
N THR A 176 -16.04 -1.46 -14.71
CA THR A 176 -17.39 -2.03 -14.84
C THR A 176 -17.43 -3.07 -15.96
N GLN A 177 -16.93 -2.74 -17.16
CA GLN A 177 -16.88 -3.69 -18.29
C GLN A 177 -16.12 -4.98 -17.92
N ARG A 178 -14.99 -4.83 -17.22
CA ARG A 178 -14.17 -5.95 -16.77
C ARG A 178 -14.90 -6.82 -15.74
N VAL A 179 -15.55 -6.20 -14.76
CA VAL A 179 -16.33 -6.90 -13.73
C VAL A 179 -17.52 -7.65 -14.34
N SER A 180 -18.22 -7.07 -15.32
CA SER A 180 -19.33 -7.75 -16.01
C SER A 180 -18.90 -9.01 -16.75
N SER A 181 -17.64 -9.10 -17.18
CA SER A 181 -17.09 -10.32 -17.82
C SER A 181 -16.83 -11.48 -16.85
N TYR A 182 -16.78 -11.22 -15.54
CA TYR A 182 -16.54 -12.25 -14.52
C TYR A 182 -17.83 -13.00 -14.18
N ASN A 183 -17.68 -14.27 -13.77
CA ASN A 183 -18.79 -15.03 -13.19
C ASN A 183 -19.07 -14.55 -11.75
N THR A 184 -20.25 -14.90 -11.21
CA THR A 184 -20.69 -14.45 -9.88
C THR A 184 -19.72 -14.88 -8.78
N ASP A 185 -19.20 -16.10 -8.81
CA ASP A 185 -18.27 -16.62 -7.80
C ASP A 185 -16.95 -15.84 -7.76
N CYS A 186 -16.45 -15.42 -8.93
CA CYS A 186 -15.26 -14.58 -9.04
C CYS A 186 -15.51 -13.21 -8.43
N ILE A 187 -16.67 -12.59 -8.72
CA ILE A 187 -17.04 -11.29 -8.15
C ILE A 187 -17.21 -11.40 -6.63
N PHE A 188 -17.86 -12.46 -6.15
CA PHE A 188 -18.01 -12.75 -4.72
C PHE A 188 -16.64 -12.88 -4.03
N LYS A 189 -15.72 -13.65 -4.61
CA LYS A 189 -14.35 -13.78 -4.11
C LYS A 189 -13.64 -12.43 -4.08
N GLN A 190 -13.78 -11.60 -5.11
CA GLN A 190 -13.20 -10.26 -5.13
C GLN A 190 -13.76 -9.39 -3.98
N VAL A 191 -15.07 -9.44 -3.72
CA VAL A 191 -15.70 -8.74 -2.60
C VAL A 191 -15.12 -9.20 -1.27
N ASP A 192 -14.97 -10.51 -1.05
CA ASP A 192 -14.38 -11.04 0.20
C ASP A 192 -12.94 -10.54 0.44
N PHE A 193 -12.11 -10.48 -0.61
CA PHE A 193 -10.76 -9.90 -0.51
C PHE A 193 -10.77 -8.39 -0.24
N LEU A 194 -11.74 -7.64 -0.76
CA LEU A 194 -11.92 -6.23 -0.44
C LEU A 194 -12.37 -6.05 1.03
N VAL A 195 -13.24 -6.93 1.54
CA VAL A 195 -13.67 -6.92 2.95
C VAL A 195 -12.48 -7.19 3.87
N ASN A 196 -11.65 -8.19 3.55
CA ASN A 196 -10.43 -8.49 4.32
C ASN A 196 -9.48 -7.28 4.39
N LEU A 197 -9.36 -6.51 3.30
CA LEU A 197 -8.59 -5.26 3.30
C LEU A 197 -9.17 -4.24 4.29
N PHE A 198 -10.49 -4.08 4.34
CA PHE A 198 -11.18 -3.19 5.28
C PHE A 198 -11.14 -3.66 6.74
N GLU A 199 -11.24 -4.97 6.98
CA GLU A 199 -11.02 -5.57 8.30
C GLU A 199 -9.60 -5.25 8.80
N ASN A 200 -8.60 -5.37 7.92
CA ASN A 200 -7.23 -5.03 8.29
C ASN A 200 -7.03 -3.53 8.58
N ILE A 201 -7.61 -2.63 7.77
CA ILE A 201 -7.65 -1.17 8.04
C ILE A 201 -8.30 -0.89 9.40
N SER A 202 -9.36 -1.62 9.74
CA SER A 202 -10.09 -1.46 10.99
C SER A 202 -9.29 -1.93 12.20
N ALA A 203 -8.46 -2.96 12.04
CA ALA A 203 -7.58 -3.52 13.06
C ALA A 203 -6.27 -2.72 13.28
N ARG A 204 -6.11 -1.55 12.65
CA ARG A 204 -4.91 -0.72 12.78
C ARG A 204 -4.60 -0.34 14.24
N PRO A 205 -3.31 -0.12 14.60
CA PRO A 205 -2.94 0.37 15.92
C PRO A 205 -3.59 1.74 16.22
N LYS A 206 -3.78 2.04 17.51
CA LYS A 206 -4.29 3.36 17.93
C LYS A 206 -3.29 4.45 17.55
N THR A 207 -3.80 5.57 17.04
CA THR A 207 -2.98 6.75 16.73
C THR A 207 -2.52 7.41 18.04
N PRO A 208 -1.21 7.71 18.22
CA PRO A 208 -0.74 8.38 19.41
C PRO A 208 -1.35 9.79 19.55
N THR A 209 -1.92 10.11 20.71
CA THR A 209 -2.63 11.38 20.97
C THR A 209 -1.70 12.53 21.41
N VAL A 210 -0.52 12.22 21.96
CA VAL A 210 0.32 13.20 22.68
C VAL A 210 1.37 13.88 21.79
N LYS A 211 1.84 13.21 20.74
CA LYS A 211 2.81 13.78 19.80
C LYS A 211 2.58 13.19 18.42
N THR A 212 2.27 14.03 17.44
CA THR A 212 1.88 13.57 16.11
C THR A 212 3.08 12.94 15.39
N ASN A 213 3.06 11.61 15.26
CA ASN A 213 4.05 10.88 14.48
C ASN A 213 3.80 11.12 12.99
N ARG A 214 4.62 11.96 12.35
CA ARG A 214 4.43 12.34 10.94
C ARG A 214 4.47 11.17 9.97
N ILE A 215 5.19 10.09 10.31
CA ILE A 215 5.21 8.87 9.50
C ILE A 215 3.84 8.17 9.56
N VAL A 216 3.25 8.07 10.75
CA VAL A 216 1.89 7.53 10.94
C VAL A 216 0.85 8.38 10.21
N ILE A 217 0.97 9.72 10.25
CA ILE A 217 0.08 10.62 9.47
C ILE A 217 0.18 10.30 7.97
N THR A 218 1.39 10.10 7.44
CA THR A 218 1.58 9.75 6.03
C THR A 218 0.97 8.40 5.69
N ILE A 219 1.14 7.38 6.54
CA ILE A 219 0.48 6.08 6.37
C ILE A 219 -1.04 6.27 6.33
N MET A 220 -1.60 6.98 7.30
CA MET A 220 -3.04 7.25 7.38
C MET A 220 -3.57 8.02 6.16
N GLY A 221 -2.78 8.96 5.63
CA GLY A 221 -3.12 9.67 4.40
C GLY A 221 -3.21 8.74 3.19
N LEU A 222 -2.27 7.78 3.06
CA LEU A 222 -2.32 6.77 2.00
C LEU A 222 -3.54 5.85 2.15
N LEU A 223 -3.81 5.36 3.37
CA LEU A 223 -5.00 4.54 3.65
C LEU A 223 -6.31 5.27 3.33
N GLN A 224 -6.36 6.58 3.55
CA GLN A 224 -7.53 7.37 3.19
C GLN A 224 -7.76 7.39 1.67
N GLU A 225 -6.70 7.46 0.87
CA GLU A 225 -6.83 7.35 -0.58
C GLU A 225 -7.32 5.96 -0.99
N ASP A 226 -6.78 4.92 -0.37
CA ASP A 226 -7.19 3.54 -0.67
C ASP A 226 -8.63 3.29 -0.26
N TYR A 227 -9.09 3.87 0.87
CA TYR A 227 -10.47 3.80 1.31
C TYR A 227 -11.44 4.25 0.21
N ILE A 228 -11.17 5.42 -0.39
CA ILE A 228 -12.01 5.99 -1.45
C ILE A 228 -11.99 5.08 -2.70
N SER A 229 -10.81 4.60 -3.11
CA SER A 229 -10.68 3.71 -4.26
C SER A 229 -11.34 2.35 -4.02
N VAL A 230 -11.25 1.80 -2.82
CA VAL A 230 -11.84 0.51 -2.43
C VAL A 230 -13.37 0.62 -2.37
N ILE A 231 -13.94 1.71 -1.85
CA ILE A 231 -15.39 1.94 -1.91
C ILE A 231 -15.88 1.92 -3.36
N ARG A 232 -15.18 2.61 -4.26
CA ARG A 232 -15.56 2.61 -5.69
C ARG A 232 -15.52 1.20 -6.27
N LEU A 233 -14.49 0.42 -5.92
CA LEU A 233 -14.40 -0.98 -6.35
C LEU A 233 -15.58 -1.78 -5.81
N PHE A 234 -15.92 -1.68 -4.52
CA PHE A 234 -17.10 -2.33 -3.96
C PHE A 234 -18.37 -1.96 -4.71
N MET A 235 -18.62 -0.67 -4.92
CA MET A 235 -19.83 -0.22 -5.60
C MET A 235 -19.98 -0.84 -7.00
N ILE A 236 -18.90 -0.91 -7.77
CA ILE A 236 -18.93 -1.56 -9.10
C ILE A 236 -19.31 -3.04 -8.99
N ARG A 237 -18.75 -3.77 -8.01
CA ARG A 237 -19.11 -5.18 -7.80
C ARG A 237 -20.54 -5.34 -7.29
N PHE A 238 -20.98 -4.44 -6.41
CA PHE A 238 -22.32 -4.45 -5.85
C PHE A 238 -23.39 -4.15 -6.89
N GLU A 239 -23.14 -3.21 -7.80
CA GLU A 239 -23.99 -2.95 -8.97
C GLU A 239 -24.16 -4.24 -9.79
N GLU A 240 -23.07 -4.96 -10.07
CA GLU A 240 -23.10 -6.21 -10.86
C GLU A 240 -23.79 -7.37 -10.10
N LEU A 241 -23.47 -7.58 -8.82
CA LEU A 241 -24.12 -8.59 -7.98
C LEU A 241 -25.63 -8.30 -7.80
N GLY A 242 -26.00 -7.02 -7.77
CA GLY A 242 -27.37 -6.55 -7.71
C GLY A 242 -28.21 -6.98 -8.92
N GLN A 243 -27.60 -7.24 -10.07
CA GLN A 243 -28.29 -7.75 -11.27
C GLN A 243 -28.36 -9.28 -11.34
N ARG A 244 -27.71 -9.99 -10.41
CA ARG A 244 -27.54 -11.45 -10.45
C ARG A 244 -28.24 -12.13 -9.27
N ALA A 245 -28.37 -13.46 -9.36
CA ALA A 245 -28.67 -14.29 -8.20
C ALA A 245 -27.48 -14.24 -7.23
N VAL A 246 -27.75 -13.87 -5.98
CA VAL A 246 -26.73 -13.59 -4.97
C VAL A 246 -26.48 -14.85 -4.14
N PRO A 247 -25.22 -15.27 -3.91
CA PRO A 247 -24.92 -16.37 -2.99
C PRO A 247 -25.37 -16.03 -1.56
N ALA A 248 -25.96 -16.98 -0.84
CA ALA A 248 -26.37 -16.77 0.55
C ALA A 248 -25.18 -16.39 1.46
N GLU A 249 -23.98 -16.87 1.11
CA GLU A 249 -22.72 -16.56 1.77
C GLU A 249 -22.35 -15.06 1.69
N LEU A 250 -22.91 -14.30 0.73
CA LEU A 250 -22.69 -12.85 0.63
C LEU A 250 -23.17 -12.13 1.89
N ILE A 251 -24.25 -12.57 2.51
CA ILE A 251 -24.77 -11.96 3.74
C ILE A 251 -23.70 -11.98 4.84
N SER A 252 -22.99 -13.11 4.99
CA SER A 252 -21.91 -13.23 5.99
C SER A 252 -20.75 -12.26 5.71
N VAL A 253 -20.38 -12.11 4.44
CA VAL A 253 -19.33 -11.17 4.01
C VAL A 253 -19.75 -9.71 4.24
N LEU A 254 -21.01 -9.37 3.97
CA LEU A 254 -21.54 -8.01 4.20
C LEU A 254 -21.66 -7.68 5.70
N VAL A 255 -22.01 -8.64 6.56
CA VAL A 255 -22.00 -8.45 8.03
C VAL A 255 -20.59 -8.15 8.53
N ARG A 256 -19.58 -8.87 8.04
CA ARG A 256 -18.17 -8.58 8.36
C ARG A 256 -17.76 -7.16 7.93
N LEU A 257 -18.20 -6.74 6.75
CA LEU A 257 -17.97 -5.39 6.24
C LEU A 257 -18.62 -4.32 7.11
N GLU A 258 -19.87 -4.52 7.55
CA GLU A 258 -20.56 -3.59 8.45
C GLU A 258 -19.88 -3.46 9.82
N ASN A 259 -19.32 -4.55 10.35
CA ASN A 259 -18.56 -4.50 11.60
C ASN A 259 -17.33 -3.58 11.52
N CYS A 260 -16.85 -3.28 10.31
CA CYS A 260 -15.76 -2.33 10.08
C CYS A 260 -16.22 -0.87 10.05
N ARG A 261 -17.52 -0.59 9.93
CA ARG A 261 -18.06 0.74 9.61
C ARG A 261 -17.62 1.83 10.58
N GLU A 262 -17.74 1.58 11.88
CA GLU A 262 -17.35 2.57 12.90
C GLU A 262 -15.85 2.90 12.80
N ALA A 263 -15.01 1.87 12.69
CA ALA A 263 -13.57 2.03 12.59
C ALA A 263 -13.13 2.75 11.30
N LEU A 264 -13.90 2.65 10.22
CA LEU A 264 -13.64 3.27 8.93
C LEU A 264 -14.17 4.71 8.81
N SER A 265 -15.14 5.10 9.64
CA SER A 265 -15.78 6.42 9.62
C SER A 265 -14.79 7.60 9.64
N GLN A 266 -13.63 7.45 10.27
CA GLN A 266 -12.58 8.48 10.28
C GLN A 266 -12.02 8.84 8.89
N PHE A 267 -12.24 8.01 7.86
CA PHE A 267 -11.76 8.25 6.49
C PHE A 267 -12.81 8.94 5.60
N CYS A 268 -14.08 8.98 6.01
CA CYS A 268 -15.21 9.39 5.15
C CYS A 268 -15.31 10.91 4.91
N TRP A 269 -14.62 11.74 5.71
CA TRP A 269 -14.79 13.19 5.68
C TRP A 269 -14.53 13.85 4.31
N ARG A 270 -13.74 13.21 3.42
CA ARG A 270 -13.49 13.67 2.04
C ARG A 270 -14.50 13.15 1.01
N CYS A 271 -15.32 12.17 1.38
CA CYS A 271 -16.18 11.44 0.45
C CYS A 271 -17.55 11.10 1.07
N ILE A 272 -18.10 11.99 1.89
CA ILE A 272 -19.33 11.75 2.69
C ILE A 272 -20.46 11.16 1.85
N ARG A 273 -20.79 11.76 0.70
CA ARG A 273 -21.85 11.24 -0.18
C ARG A 273 -21.56 9.83 -0.69
N LEU A 274 -20.32 9.59 -1.14
CA LEU A 274 -19.89 8.28 -1.62
C LEU A 274 -19.92 7.23 -0.51
N ASP A 275 -19.60 7.63 0.72
CA ASP A 275 -19.67 6.79 1.91
C ASP A 275 -21.12 6.41 2.25
N GLU A 276 -22.03 7.39 2.25
CA GLU A 276 -23.46 7.18 2.46
C GLU A 276 -24.05 6.24 1.40
N ASP A 277 -23.78 6.50 0.12
CA ASP A 277 -24.23 5.66 -1.01
C ASP A 277 -23.69 4.22 -0.90
N PHE A 278 -22.43 4.09 -0.50
CA PHE A 278 -21.79 2.79 -0.29
C PHE A 278 -22.47 1.99 0.83
N TRP A 279 -22.65 2.59 2.01
CA TRP A 279 -23.31 1.90 3.12
C TRP A 279 -24.80 1.63 2.84
N GLY A 280 -25.47 2.50 2.09
CA GLY A 280 -26.83 2.21 1.58
C GLY A 280 -26.85 0.99 0.66
N SER A 281 -25.85 0.86 -0.22
CA SER A 281 -25.70 -0.30 -1.11
C SER A 281 -25.43 -1.59 -0.33
N VAL A 282 -24.64 -1.54 0.74
CA VAL A 282 -24.41 -2.68 1.64
C VAL A 282 -25.72 -3.16 2.26
N SER A 283 -26.54 -2.25 2.79
CA SER A 283 -27.85 -2.60 3.37
C SER A 283 -28.78 -3.22 2.32
N ASN A 284 -28.89 -2.59 1.15
CA ASN A 284 -29.78 -3.07 0.08
C ASN A 284 -29.44 -4.49 -0.39
N LEU A 285 -28.15 -4.84 -0.46
CA LEU A 285 -27.72 -6.18 -0.86
C LEU A 285 -27.97 -7.25 0.20
N LYS A 286 -28.06 -6.88 1.48
CA LYS A 286 -28.38 -7.82 2.56
C LYS A 286 -29.86 -8.16 2.61
N ASP A 287 -30.71 -7.24 2.17
CA ASP A 287 -32.17 -7.38 2.20
C ASP A 287 -32.75 -8.08 0.95
N LYS A 288 -31.88 -8.44 -0.01
CA LYS A 288 -32.24 -9.11 -1.27
C LYS A 288 -32.14 -10.63 -1.15
#